data_AF-A0A1Y2GW97-F1
#
_entry.id   AF-A0A1Y2GW97-F1
#
_cell.length_a   1.000
_cell.length_b   1.000
_cell.length_c   1.000
_cell.angle_alpha   90.00
_cell.angle_beta   90.00
_cell.angle_gamma   90.00
#
_symmetry.space_group_name_H-M   'P 1'
#
loop_
_entity.id
_entity.type
_entity.pdbx_description
1 polymer ?
#
loop_
_entity_poly.entity_id
_entity_poly.type
_entity_poly.pdbx_seq_one_letter_code
_entity_poly.pdbx_strand_id
1 'polypeptide(L)'
;MCWKLKDFGITARFLGESEEAYIGMNEAFAKGDRGYLEEMCTPSMYAKLKSQLKDRVGRYEWRYHGLVEKPQIVSIRQGQIGGHVLIQMIVRLHTNQSMAVFDKKNKQVAGDLKRITPVLEYIVFQRFITDPEDNWKILGKASPDMNV
;
A
#
# COMPACT_ATOMS: atom_id res chain seq x y z
N MET A 1 -16.12 -27.04 -2.41
CA MET A 1 -16.76 -26.18 -3.43
C MET A 1 -15.94 -24.91 -3.52
N CYS A 2 -15.08 -24.79 -4.53
CA CYS A 2 -14.11 -23.70 -4.66
C CYS A 2 -14.81 -22.51 -5.34
N TRP A 3 -15.24 -21.53 -4.56
CA TRP A 3 -15.72 -20.26 -5.10
C TRP A 3 -14.55 -19.58 -5.80
N LYS A 4 -14.52 -19.61 -7.13
CA LYS A 4 -13.54 -18.84 -7.90
C LYS A 4 -14.00 -17.38 -7.85
N LEU A 5 -13.34 -16.59 -7.00
CA LEU A 5 -13.52 -15.13 -6.85
C LEU A 5 -13.57 -14.34 -8.18
N LYS A 6 -13.03 -14.93 -9.25
CA LYS A 6 -13.06 -14.40 -10.62
C LYS A 6 -14.49 -14.13 -11.12
N ASP A 7 -15.49 -14.85 -10.61
CA ASP A 7 -16.85 -14.83 -11.17
C ASP A 7 -17.71 -13.63 -10.71
N PHE A 8 -17.25 -12.85 -9.72
CA PHE A 8 -18.05 -11.76 -9.13
C PHE A 8 -17.63 -10.34 -9.54
N GLY A 9 -16.60 -10.16 -10.38
CA GLY A 9 -16.07 -8.82 -10.70
C GLY A 9 -15.41 -8.07 -9.51
N ILE A 10 -15.58 -8.58 -8.29
CA ILE A 10 -14.99 -8.11 -7.03
C ILE A 10 -13.46 -8.04 -7.14
N THR A 11 -12.83 -9.00 -7.83
CA THR A 11 -11.37 -9.03 -8.00
C THR A 11 -10.85 -7.84 -8.80
N ALA A 12 -11.50 -7.46 -9.91
CA ALA A 12 -11.02 -6.36 -10.74
C ALA A 12 -11.20 -5.01 -10.02
N ARG A 13 -12.36 -4.81 -9.38
CA ARG A 13 -12.64 -3.63 -8.57
C ARG A 13 -11.63 -3.48 -7.43
N PHE A 14 -11.44 -4.54 -6.63
CA PHE A 14 -10.48 -4.53 -5.53
C PHE A 14 -9.04 -4.27 -6.00
N LEU A 15 -8.62 -4.83 -7.13
CA LEU A 15 -7.28 -4.57 -7.66
C LEU A 15 -7.08 -3.09 -8.02
N GLY A 16 -8.09 -2.45 -8.61
CA GLY A 16 -8.07 -0.99 -8.84
C GLY A 16 -7.99 -0.19 -7.54
N GLU A 17 -8.87 -0.49 -6.58
CA GLU A 17 -8.86 0.14 -5.24
C GLU A 17 -7.51 -0.05 -4.53
N SER A 18 -6.88 -1.22 -4.70
CA SER A 18 -5.58 -1.52 -4.09
C SER A 18 -4.44 -0.72 -4.69
N GLU A 19 -4.48 -0.47 -6.00
CA GLU A 19 -3.50 0.39 -6.69
C GLU A 19 -3.67 1.84 -6.23
N GLU A 20 -4.89 2.35 -6.21
CA GLU A 20 -5.21 3.71 -5.74
C GLU A 20 -4.78 3.91 -4.29
N ALA A 21 -5.10 2.97 -3.40
CA ALA A 21 -4.70 3.02 -2.00
C ALA A 21 -3.18 3.00 -1.84
N TYR A 22 -2.48 2.20 -2.64
CA TYR A 22 -1.02 2.17 -2.64
C TYR A 22 -0.41 3.51 -3.08
N ILE A 23 -0.92 4.08 -4.18
CA ILE A 23 -0.48 5.40 -4.68
C ILE A 23 -0.73 6.47 -3.61
N GLY A 24 -1.96 6.54 -3.09
CA GLY A 24 -2.37 7.50 -2.08
C GLY A 24 -1.51 7.42 -0.82
N MET A 25 -1.23 6.20 -0.32
CA MET A 25 -0.35 6.02 0.84
C MET A 25 1.08 6.53 0.58
N ASN A 26 1.68 6.22 -0.57
CA ASN A 26 3.04 6.67 -0.88
C ASN A 26 3.11 8.19 -1.08
N GLU A 27 2.11 8.79 -1.73
CA GLU A 27 2.03 10.25 -1.86
C GLU A 27 1.86 10.94 -0.51
N ALA A 28 0.94 10.44 0.33
CA ALA A 28 0.69 10.97 1.65
C ALA A 28 1.94 10.86 2.53
N PHE A 29 2.66 9.74 2.45
CA PHE A 29 3.94 9.58 3.13
C PHE A 29 4.99 10.59 2.63
N ALA A 30 5.14 10.78 1.32
CA ALA A 30 6.10 11.74 0.77
C ALA A 30 5.79 13.18 1.21
N LYS A 31 4.50 13.56 1.19
CA LYS A 31 3.99 14.88 1.63
C LYS A 31 4.03 15.04 3.16
N GLY A 32 4.02 13.94 3.90
CA GLY A 32 3.89 13.93 5.36
C GLY A 32 2.46 14.16 5.85
N ASP A 33 1.46 13.83 5.03
CA ASP A 33 0.04 13.92 5.36
C ASP A 33 -0.35 12.78 6.31
N ARG A 34 -0.43 13.11 7.60
CA ARG A 34 -0.75 12.13 8.64
C ARG A 34 -2.23 11.76 8.67
N GLY A 35 -3.11 12.67 8.27
CA GLY A 35 -4.55 12.43 8.30
C GLY A 35 -4.93 11.37 7.27
N TYR A 36 -4.45 11.54 6.04
CA TYR A 36 -4.69 10.57 4.98
C TYR A 36 -4.07 9.19 5.29
N LEU A 37 -2.87 9.17 5.89
CA LEU A 37 -2.24 7.91 6.31
C LEU A 37 -3.04 7.18 7.40
N GLU A 38 -3.64 7.90 8.34
CA GLU A 38 -4.45 7.32 9.42
C GLU A 38 -5.74 6.70 8.91
N GLU A 39 -6.34 7.30 7.88
CA GLU A 39 -7.55 6.79 7.22
C GLU A 39 -7.28 5.50 6.45
N MET A 40 -6.23 5.49 5.61
CA MET A 40 -5.96 4.42 4.65
C MET A 40 -5.18 3.22 5.24
N CYS A 41 -4.53 3.40 6.38
CA CYS A 41 -3.72 2.35 7.00
C CYS A 41 -4.42 1.75 8.23
N THR A 42 -4.05 0.51 8.56
CA THR A 42 -4.38 -0.03 9.89
C THR A 42 -3.64 0.77 10.97
N PRO A 43 -4.12 0.78 12.23
CA PRO A 43 -3.45 1.52 13.32
C PRO A 43 -1.97 1.16 13.49
N SER A 44 -1.61 -0.11 13.31
CA SER A 44 -0.23 -0.58 13.39
C SER A 44 0.64 -0.05 12.26
N MET A 45 0.14 -0.06 11.02
CA MET A 45 0.86 0.48 9.87
C MET A 45 0.99 2.01 9.95
N TYR A 46 -0.07 2.70 10.34
CA TYR A 46 -0.02 4.14 10.58
C TYR A 46 1.02 4.51 11.64
N ALA A 47 1.05 3.81 12.78
CA ALA A 47 2.06 4.04 13.82
C ALA A 47 3.49 3.89 13.30
N LYS A 48 3.74 2.87 12.47
CA LYS A 48 5.03 2.65 11.80
C LYS A 48 5.40 3.80 10.86
N LEU A 49 4.50 4.18 9.96
CA LEU A 49 4.73 5.29 9.01
C LEU A 49 4.93 6.62 9.75
N LYS A 50 4.15 6.87 10.80
CA LYS A 50 4.28 8.06 11.65
C LYS A 50 5.64 8.13 12.32
N SER A 51 6.21 7.01 12.77
CA SER A 51 7.59 6.97 13.27
C SER A 51 8.59 7.33 12.17
N GLN A 52 8.49 6.69 11.00
CA GLN A 52 9.38 6.97 9.87
C GLN A 52 9.32 8.43 9.39
N LEU A 53 8.13 9.06 9.44
CA LEU A 53 7.97 10.47 9.14
C LEU A 53 8.67 11.40 10.15
N LYS A 54 8.83 10.98 11.41
CA LYS A 54 9.59 11.75 12.42
C LYS A 54 11.09 11.66 12.15
N ASP A 55 11.55 10.50 11.69
CA ASP A 55 12.97 10.21 11.48
C ASP A 55 13.48 10.72 10.11
N ARG A 56 12.61 11.32 9.29
CA ARG A 56 12.99 11.81 7.95
C ARG A 56 13.99 12.96 8.05
N VAL A 57 15.04 12.87 7.23
CA VAL A 57 16.10 13.88 7.15
C VAL A 57 15.76 15.09 6.27
N GLY A 58 14.61 15.05 5.58
CA GLY A 58 14.21 16.07 4.61
C GLY A 58 12.80 15.90 4.06
N ARG A 59 12.43 16.73 3.07
CA ARG A 59 11.18 16.62 2.30
C ARG A 59 11.37 15.56 1.22
N TYR A 60 10.41 14.64 1.12
CA TYR A 60 10.45 13.60 0.10
C TYR A 60 9.55 14.04 -1.07
N GLU A 61 9.92 13.65 -2.27
CA GLU A 61 9.07 13.77 -3.44
C GLU A 61 9.05 12.41 -4.12
N TRP A 62 7.85 11.87 -4.31
CA TRP A 62 7.61 10.58 -4.92
C TRP A 62 6.64 10.76 -6.09
N ARG A 63 6.86 10.03 -7.18
CA ARG A 63 5.99 10.06 -8.36
C ARG A 63 5.74 8.64 -8.85
N TYR A 64 4.48 8.40 -9.17
CA TYR A 64 3.99 7.21 -9.85
C TYR A 64 4.06 7.40 -11.38
N HIS A 65 4.56 6.39 -12.10
CA HIS A 65 4.69 6.41 -13.56
C HIS A 65 3.96 5.23 -14.22
N GLY A 66 2.94 4.70 -13.55
CA GLY A 66 2.14 3.60 -14.06
C GLY A 66 2.65 2.21 -13.68
N LEU A 67 1.87 1.22 -14.07
CA LEU A 67 2.15 -0.19 -13.87
C LEU A 67 3.21 -0.69 -14.86
N VAL A 68 4.14 -1.51 -14.37
CA VAL A 68 4.98 -2.36 -15.23
C VAL A 68 4.16 -3.58 -15.67
N GLU A 69 3.39 -4.15 -14.74
CA GLU A 69 2.51 -5.30 -14.97
C GLU A 69 1.20 -5.12 -14.18
N LYS A 70 0.12 -5.77 -14.64
CA LYS A 70 -1.17 -5.70 -13.95
C LYS A 70 -1.06 -6.23 -12.50
N PRO A 71 -1.68 -5.55 -11.52
CA PRO A 71 -1.78 -6.03 -10.15
C PRO A 71 -2.36 -7.44 -10.06
N GLN A 72 -1.87 -8.23 -9.12
CA GLN A 72 -2.34 -9.61 -8.92
C GLN A 72 -2.54 -9.91 -7.43
N ILE A 73 -3.67 -10.52 -7.10
CA ILE A 73 -3.86 -11.09 -5.76
C ILE A 73 -3.06 -12.40 -5.70
N VAL A 74 -2.08 -12.46 -4.80
CA VAL A 74 -1.23 -13.66 -4.64
C VAL A 74 -1.68 -14.55 -3.50
N SER A 75 -2.36 -13.99 -2.50
CA SER A 75 -2.85 -14.73 -1.36
C SER A 75 -4.09 -14.07 -0.78
N ILE A 76 -5.01 -14.90 -0.32
CA ILE A 76 -6.19 -14.50 0.44
C ILE A 76 -6.22 -15.39 1.68
N ARG A 77 -6.43 -14.76 2.83
CA ARG A 77 -6.55 -15.43 4.12
C ARG A 77 -7.75 -14.86 4.86
N GLN A 78 -8.44 -15.74 5.56
CA GLN A 78 -9.51 -15.38 6.48
C GLN A 78 -9.06 -15.67 7.90
N GLY A 79 -9.43 -14.78 8.83
CA GLY A 79 -9.25 -14.96 10.25
C GLY A 79 -10.48 -14.44 11.02
N GLN A 80 -10.42 -14.53 12.34
CA GLN A 80 -11.43 -13.99 13.23
C GLN A 80 -10.77 -13.26 14.40
N ILE A 81 -11.25 -12.06 14.71
CA ILE A 81 -10.78 -11.25 15.85
C ILE A 81 -12.02 -10.75 16.59
N GLY A 82 -12.15 -11.09 17.87
CA GLY A 82 -13.26 -10.61 18.71
C GLY A 82 -14.65 -10.98 18.16
N GLY A 83 -14.79 -12.15 17.52
CA GLY A 83 -16.05 -12.58 16.88
C GLY A 83 -16.25 -12.04 15.45
N HIS A 84 -15.49 -11.04 15.03
CA HIS A 84 -15.58 -10.44 13.70
C HIS A 84 -14.70 -11.18 12.68
N VAL A 85 -15.22 -11.41 11.49
CA VAL A 85 -14.47 -12.07 10.41
C VAL A 85 -13.61 -11.04 9.69
N LEU A 86 -12.33 -11.36 9.58
CA LEU A 86 -11.32 -10.55 8.95
C LEU A 86 -10.84 -11.22 7.67
N ILE A 87 -10.71 -10.46 6.58
CA ILE A 87 -10.05 -10.90 5.35
C ILE A 87 -8.76 -10.11 5.20
N GLN A 88 -7.68 -10.84 4.87
CA GLN A 88 -6.41 -10.28 4.45
C GLN A 88 -6.10 -10.73 3.03
N MET A 89 -5.63 -9.79 2.21
CA MET A 89 -5.23 -10.05 0.84
C MET A 89 -3.84 -9.49 0.59
N ILE A 90 -2.99 -10.28 -0.05
CA ILE A 90 -1.69 -9.84 -0.52
C ILE A 90 -1.79 -9.55 -2.00
N VAL A 91 -1.48 -8.32 -2.38
CA VAL A 91 -1.45 -7.85 -3.77
C VAL A 91 -0.02 -7.62 -4.19
N ARG A 92 0.39 -8.28 -5.28
CA ARG A 92 1.64 -8.01 -5.99
C ARG A 92 1.43 -6.77 -6.86
N LEU A 93 2.20 -5.71 -6.58
CA LEU A 93 2.23 -4.46 -7.33
C LEU A 93 3.60 -4.26 -7.95
N HIS A 94 3.64 -4.18 -9.28
CA HIS A 94 4.86 -3.92 -10.05
C HIS A 94 4.69 -2.59 -10.79
N THR A 95 5.41 -1.56 -10.35
CA THR A 95 5.13 -0.16 -10.71
C THR A 95 6.40 0.56 -11.10
N ASN A 96 6.30 1.53 -12.00
CA ASN A 96 7.38 2.44 -12.33
C ASN A 96 7.31 3.66 -11.40
N GLN A 97 8.41 3.98 -10.72
CA GLN A 97 8.46 5.03 -9.72
C GLN A 97 9.71 5.91 -9.86
N SER A 98 9.63 7.14 -9.36
CA SER A 98 10.81 7.98 -9.14
C SER A 98 10.70 8.68 -7.79
N MET A 99 11.83 8.88 -7.11
CA MET A 99 11.85 9.55 -5.82
C MET A 99 13.10 10.40 -5.66
N ALA A 100 12.97 11.54 -4.97
CA ALA A 100 14.07 12.35 -4.48
C ALA A 100 13.83 12.83 -3.05
N VAL A 101 14.92 13.14 -2.35
CA VAL A 101 14.91 13.73 -1.01
C VAL A 101 15.59 15.08 -1.08
N PHE A 102 14.95 16.08 -0.49
CA PHE A 102 15.41 17.45 -0.41
C PHE A 102 15.66 17.84 1.04
N ASP A 103 16.78 18.51 1.32
CA ASP A 103 17.06 19.05 2.64
C ASP A 103 16.18 20.27 2.97
N LYS A 104 16.40 20.86 4.16
CA LYS A 104 15.67 22.06 4.62
C LYS A 104 15.92 23.31 3.76
N LYS A 105 16.96 23.31 2.92
CA LYS A 105 17.29 24.38 1.97
C LYS A 105 16.79 24.08 0.55
N ASN A 106 15.93 23.05 0.39
CA ASN A 106 15.44 22.55 -0.90
C ASN A 106 16.55 22.05 -1.84
N LYS A 107 17.73 21.70 -1.33
CA LYS A 107 18.76 21.05 -2.13
C LYS A 107 18.47 19.55 -2.20
N GLN A 108 18.53 18.96 -3.40
CA GLN A 108 18.43 17.51 -3.57
C GLN A 108 19.65 16.84 -2.92
N VAL A 109 19.40 15.91 -2.00
CA VAL A 109 20.43 15.18 -1.25
C VAL A 109 20.44 13.67 -1.54
N ALA A 110 19.35 13.13 -2.08
CA ALA A 110 19.27 11.73 -2.51
C ALA A 110 18.21 11.54 -3.60
N GLY A 111 18.31 10.42 -4.33
CA GLY A 111 17.38 10.04 -5.39
C GLY A 111 17.50 10.92 -6.64
N ASP A 112 16.60 10.72 -7.59
CA ASP A 112 16.47 11.48 -8.84
C ASP A 112 15.05 11.30 -9.41
N LEU A 113 14.32 12.41 -9.59
CA LEU A 113 12.96 12.39 -10.14
C LEU A 113 12.92 12.16 -11.66
N LYS A 114 14.05 12.25 -12.36
CA LYS A 114 14.15 11.93 -13.79
C LYS A 114 14.40 10.44 -14.02
N ARG A 115 14.87 9.71 -13.01
CA ARG A 115 15.19 8.29 -13.12
C ARG A 115 13.99 7.44 -12.69
N ILE A 116 13.25 6.96 -13.68
CA ILE A 116 12.15 6.01 -13.49
C ILE A 116 12.74 4.61 -13.22
N THR A 117 12.33 3.99 -12.13
CA THR A 117 12.80 2.66 -11.68
C THR A 117 11.61 1.73 -11.48
N PRO A 118 11.64 0.49 -12.00
CA PRO A 118 10.63 -0.51 -11.69
C PRO A 118 10.78 -0.99 -10.24
N VAL A 119 9.67 -1.04 -9.51
CA VAL A 119 9.59 -1.42 -8.10
C VAL A 119 8.50 -2.48 -7.95
N LEU A 120 8.89 -3.66 -7.46
CA LEU A 120 8.00 -4.79 -7.19
C LEU A 120 7.79 -4.93 -5.67
N GLU A 121 6.54 -4.85 -5.23
CA GLU A 121 6.16 -4.96 -3.82
C GLU A 121 4.94 -5.84 -3.61
N TYR A 122 4.83 -6.41 -2.41
CA TYR A 122 3.69 -7.21 -1.98
C TYR A 122 2.98 -6.47 -0.86
N ILE A 123 1.83 -5.88 -1.15
CA ILE A 123 1.09 -5.05 -0.19
C ILE A 123 -0.01 -5.89 0.44
N VAL A 124 -0.05 -5.87 1.77
CA VAL A 124 -1.06 -6.58 2.55
C VAL A 124 -2.18 -5.63 2.88
N PHE A 125 -3.37 -5.97 2.40
CA PHE A 125 -4.63 -5.29 2.70
C PHE A 125 -5.44 -6.10 3.69
N GLN A 126 -6.25 -5.39 4.48
CA GLN A 126 -7.10 -5.97 5.50
C GLN A 126 -8.48 -5.28 5.48
N ARG A 127 -9.54 -6.05 5.71
CA ARG A 127 -10.90 -5.54 5.95
C ARG A 127 -11.68 -6.50 6.85
N PHE A 128 -12.46 -5.96 7.79
CA PHE A 128 -13.49 -6.73 8.49
C PHE A 128 -14.72 -6.84 7.61
N ILE A 129 -15.11 -8.07 7.24
CA ILE A 129 -16.27 -8.28 6.36
C ILE A 129 -17.60 -8.34 7.12
N THR A 130 -17.53 -8.45 8.45
CA THR A 130 -18.72 -8.36 9.33
C THR A 130 -19.21 -6.94 9.52
N ASP A 131 -18.41 -5.94 9.14
CA ASP A 131 -18.79 -4.53 9.16
C ASP A 131 -18.94 -4.05 7.70
N PRO A 132 -20.16 -3.77 7.22
CA PRO A 132 -20.40 -3.32 5.85
C PRO A 132 -19.71 -1.99 5.52
N GLU A 133 -19.54 -1.13 6.53
CA GLU A 133 -18.98 0.22 6.39
C GLU A 133 -17.46 0.24 6.51
N ASP A 134 -16.82 -0.87 6.90
CA ASP A 134 -15.37 -0.96 6.95
C ASP A 134 -14.79 -0.93 5.53
N ASN A 135 -13.64 -0.27 5.38
CA ASN A 135 -12.95 -0.12 4.11
C ASN A 135 -11.67 -0.97 4.08
N TRP A 136 -11.16 -1.23 2.88
CA TRP A 136 -9.85 -1.87 2.74
C TRP A 136 -8.76 -0.95 3.28
N LYS A 137 -7.97 -1.45 4.24
CA LYS A 137 -6.84 -0.73 4.82
C LYS A 137 -5.53 -1.44 4.55
N ILE A 138 -4.46 -0.67 4.39
CA ILE A 138 -3.11 -1.21 4.23
C ILE A 138 -2.59 -1.64 5.61
N LEU A 139 -2.31 -2.92 5.75
CA LEU A 139 -1.70 -3.52 6.95
C LEU A 139 -0.17 -3.46 6.88
N GLY A 140 0.42 -3.55 5.70
CA GLY A 140 1.87 -3.48 5.54
C GLY A 140 2.38 -4.06 4.24
N LYS A 141 3.66 -4.44 4.25
CA LYS A 141 4.36 -5.06 3.13
C LYS A 141 4.79 -6.47 3.52
N ALA A 142 4.60 -7.44 2.63
CA ALA A 142 5.08 -8.80 2.76
C ALA A 142 6.44 -8.96 2.04
N SER A 143 7.26 -9.87 2.54
CA SER A 143 8.50 -10.26 1.86
C SER A 143 8.20 -11.29 0.77
N PRO A 144 8.94 -11.29 -0.36
CA PRO A 144 8.76 -12.29 -1.41
C PRO A 144 8.95 -13.73 -0.91
N ASP A 145 9.81 -13.91 0.11
CA ASP A 145 10.18 -15.21 0.69
C ASP A 145 9.16 -15.73 1.72
N MET A 146 8.02 -15.06 1.91
CA MET A 146 6.93 -15.62 2.70
C MET A 146 6.31 -16.76 1.91
N ASN A 147 6.89 -17.95 2.06
CA ASN A 147 6.34 -19.21 1.58
C ASN A 147 4.88 -19.31 2.02
N VAL A 148 4.01 -19.34 1.02
CA VAL A 148 2.54 -19.38 1.13
C VAL A 148 2.08 -20.80 1.36
#